data_AF-A0A6M1YM32-F1
#
_entry.id   AF-A0A6M1YM32-F1
#
_cell.length_a   1.000
_cell.length_b   1.000
_cell.length_c   1.000
_cell.angle_alpha   90.00
_cell.angle_beta   90.00
_cell.angle_gamma   90.00
#
_symmetry.space_group_name_H-M   'P 1'
#
loop_
_entity.id
_entity.type
_entity.pdbx_description
1 polymer ?
#
loop_
_entity_poly.entity_id
_entity_poly.type
_entity_poly.pdbx_seq_one_letter_code
_entity_poly.pdbx_strand_id
1 'polypeptide(L)'
;MKNYFNLEVSSDLDYEGMVVNIVYIPQNNNFLESNDENLKIIHKQEVLAVLNQDKGVENIEIKLYPPIGKEYWDFSYEEFIQIFKKAKKLLIQSNQDQK
;
A
#
# COMPACT_ATOMS: atom_id res chain seq x y z
N MET A 1 -1.51 -16.69 -7.07
CA MET A 1 -2.05 -15.42 -6.53
C MET A 1 -1.69 -14.32 -7.50
N LYS A 2 -2.69 -13.59 -8.02
CA LYS A 2 -2.42 -12.36 -8.78
C LYS A 2 -2.00 -11.31 -7.75
N ASN A 3 -0.80 -10.73 -7.89
CA ASN A 3 -0.32 -9.71 -6.96
C ASN A 3 -0.98 -8.37 -7.30
N TYR A 4 -2.10 -8.08 -6.66
CA TYR A 4 -2.79 -6.78 -6.74
C TYR A 4 -2.21 -5.74 -5.80
N PHE A 5 -1.21 -6.10 -4.99
CA PHE A 5 -0.72 -5.24 -3.92
C PHE A 5 0.80 -5.17 -3.94
N ASN A 6 1.33 -3.95 -3.75
CA ASN A 6 2.71 -3.66 -3.40
C ASN A 6 2.77 -3.18 -1.96
N LEU A 7 3.92 -3.42 -1.33
CA LEU A 7 4.26 -2.89 -0.01
C LEU A 7 5.42 -1.92 -0.17
N GLU A 8 5.27 -0.71 0.33
CA GLU A 8 6.28 0.33 0.27
C GLU A 8 6.61 0.77 1.69
N VAL A 9 7.90 0.76 2.03
CA VAL A 9 8.37 1.26 3.33
C VAL A 9 8.84 2.71 3.11
N SER A 10 8.36 3.62 3.93
CA SER A 10 8.76 5.03 3.87
C SER A 10 8.93 5.61 5.27
N SER A 11 9.78 6.61 5.40
CA SER A 11 9.71 7.55 6.53
C SER A 11 8.59 8.53 6.22
N ASP A 12 7.57 8.59 7.07
CA ASP A 12 6.45 9.53 6.90
C ASP A 12 6.66 10.73 7.83
N LEU A 13 6.35 11.94 7.37
CA LEU A 13 6.53 13.16 8.17
C LEU A 13 5.46 13.30 9.26
N ASP A 14 4.33 12.60 9.10
CA ASP A 14 3.25 12.57 10.10
C ASP A 14 3.53 11.61 11.26
N TYR A 15 4.58 10.79 11.15
CA TYR A 15 4.94 9.77 12.13
C TYR A 15 6.41 9.89 12.52
N GLU A 16 6.75 9.48 13.74
CA GLU A 16 8.15 9.56 14.22
C GLU A 16 9.05 8.45 13.66
N GLY A 17 8.47 7.47 12.94
CA GLY A 17 9.18 6.30 12.45
C GLY A 17 8.83 5.88 11.02
N MET A 18 9.32 4.69 10.66
CA MET A 18 8.96 4.09 9.38
C MET A 18 7.49 3.69 9.38
N VAL A 19 6.85 3.81 8.23
CA VAL A 19 5.52 3.29 7.93
C VAL A 19 5.58 2.31 6.77
N VAL A 20 4.55 1.47 6.65
CA VAL A 20 4.36 0.63 5.47
C VAL A 20 3.05 1.00 4.78
N ASN A 21 3.17 1.42 3.52
CA ASN A 21 2.05 1.67 2.64
C ASN A 21 1.68 0.38 1.91
N ILE A 22 0.40 0.03 1.93
CA ILE A 22 -0.17 -1.02 1.07
C ILE A 22 -0.74 -0.32 -0.15
N VAL A 23 -0.14 -0.57 -1.31
CA VAL A 23 -0.49 0.07 -2.59
C VAL A 23 -1.21 -0.93 -3.48
N TYR A 24 -2.43 -0.61 -3.89
CA TYR A 24 -3.22 -1.41 -4.82
C TYR A 24 -2.81 -1.11 -6.28
N ILE A 25 -2.58 -2.19 -7.04
CA ILE A 25 -2.30 -2.17 -8.47
C ILE A 25 -3.49 -2.80 -9.20
N PRO A 26 -4.37 -1.99 -9.80
CA PRO A 26 -5.47 -2.49 -10.61
C PRO A 26 -4.93 -3.19 -11.87
N GLN A 27 -5.37 -4.42 -12.14
CA GLN A 27 -4.93 -5.17 -13.32
C GLN A 27 -5.57 -4.71 -14.65
N ASN A 28 -6.61 -3.87 -14.60
CA ASN A 28 -7.38 -3.46 -15.77
C ASN A 28 -7.46 -1.93 -15.99
N ASN A 29 -6.77 -1.11 -15.18
CA ASN A 29 -6.72 0.33 -15.40
C ASN A 29 -5.45 0.69 -16.20
N ASN A 30 -5.44 0.32 -17.47
CA ASN A 30 -4.46 0.87 -18.40
C ASN A 30 -4.92 2.28 -18.75
N PHE A 31 -4.39 3.29 -18.04
CA PHE A 31 -4.50 4.66 -18.53
C PHE A 31 -3.52 4.81 -19.69
N LEU A 32 -4.03 5.25 -20.84
CA LEU A 32 -3.21 5.65 -21.96
C LEU A 32 -2.99 7.16 -21.84
N GLU A 33 -1.79 7.58 -21.48
CA GLU A 33 -1.38 8.96 -21.76
C GLU A 33 -0.84 9.00 -23.19
N SER A 34 -1.48 9.80 -24.04
CA SER A 34 -1.01 10.09 -25.39
C SER A 34 -0.16 11.35 -25.38
N ASN A 35 1.12 11.22 -25.69
CA ASN A 35 1.94 12.35 -26.12
C ASN A 35 2.24 12.11 -27.60
N ASP A 36 1.45 12.77 -28.46
CA ASP A 36 1.36 12.84 -29.94
C ASP A 36 1.86 11.69 -30.85
N GLU A 37 2.81 10.83 -30.45
CA GLU A 37 3.29 9.69 -31.23
C GLU A 37 3.58 8.42 -30.39
N ASN A 38 3.42 8.45 -29.06
CA ASN A 38 3.62 7.26 -28.21
C ASN A 38 2.52 7.10 -27.16
N LEU A 39 1.86 5.95 -27.16
CA LEU A 39 0.92 5.52 -26.11
C LEU A 39 1.70 4.92 -24.94
N LYS A 40 1.67 5.58 -23.78
CA LYS A 40 2.26 5.03 -22.55
C LYS A 40 1.15 4.44 -21.68
N ILE A 41 1.27 3.16 -21.33
CA ILE A 41 0.42 2.54 -20.31
C ILE A 41 0.91 3.01 -18.95
N ILE A 42 0.05 3.71 -18.21
CA ILE A 42 0.29 4.13 -16.82
C ILE A 42 -0.63 3.33 -15.91
N HIS A 43 -0.02 2.58 -14.99
CA HIS A 43 -0.75 1.93 -13.91
C HIS A 43 -0.93 2.93 -12.78
N LYS A 44 -2.17 3.39 -12.55
CA LYS A 44 -2.47 4.25 -11.40
C LYS A 44 -2.44 3.40 -10.14
N GLN A 45 -1.36 3.55 -9.39
CA GLN A 45 -1.20 3.00 -8.06
C GLN A 45 -2.02 3.83 -7.07
N GLU A 46 -2.75 3.16 -6.18
CA GLU A 46 -3.57 3.82 -5.17
C GLU A 46 -3.24 3.26 -3.79
N VAL A 47 -3.04 4.14 -2.81
CA VAL A 47 -2.80 3.73 -1.43
C VAL A 47 -4.10 3.18 -0.85
N LEU A 48 -4.08 1.91 -0.46
CA LEU A 48 -5.18 1.25 0.25
C LEU A 48 -5.09 1.52 1.75
N ALA A 49 -3.89 1.38 2.32
CA ALA A 49 -3.69 1.50 3.75
C ALA A 49 -2.29 1.96 4.11
N VAL A 50 -2.17 2.56 5.29
CA VAL A 50 -0.89 2.90 5.91
C VAL A 50 -0.84 2.25 7.30
N LEU A 51 0.23 1.50 7.55
CA LEU A 51 0.53 0.91 8.86
C LEU A 51 1.63 1.74 9.53
N ASN A 52 1.38 2.16 10.76
CA ASN A 52 2.38 2.84 11.59
C ASN A 52 2.51 2.14 12.95
N GLN A 53 3.65 2.31 13.59
CA GLN A 53 3.97 1.65 14.86
C GLN A 53 4.49 2.61 15.93
N ASP A 54 4.11 3.88 15.85
CA ASP A 54 4.56 4.92 16.78
C ASP A 54 4.14 4.61 18.22
N LYS A 55 3.02 3.88 18.39
CA LYS A 55 2.53 3.40 19.69
C LYS A 55 3.13 2.04 20.12
N GLY A 56 4.17 1.59 19.42
CA GLY A 56 4.85 0.31 19.64
C GLY A 56 4.33 -0.82 18.76
N VAL A 57 5.14 -1.88 18.63
CA VAL A 57 4.90 -3.03 17.74
C VAL A 57 3.65 -3.85 18.07
N GLU A 58 3.17 -3.76 19.31
CA GLU A 58 1.92 -4.40 19.75
C GLU A 58 0.68 -3.54 19.45
N ASN A 59 0.86 -2.24 19.26
CA ASN A 59 -0.21 -1.26 19.05
C ASN A 59 -0.12 -0.62 17.66
N ILE A 60 0.12 -1.43 16.64
CA ILE A 60 0.16 -0.96 15.24
C ILE A 60 -1.20 -0.38 14.86
N GLU A 61 -1.18 0.85 14.37
CA GLU A 61 -2.38 1.52 13.88
C GLU A 61 -2.47 1.41 12.36
N ILE A 62 -3.70 1.34 11.86
CA ILE A 62 -3.99 1.20 10.44
C ILE A 62 -4.89 2.36 10.03
N LYS A 63 -4.46 3.13 9.03
CA LYS A 63 -5.32 4.06 8.30
C LYS A 63 -5.74 3.41 6.98
N LEU A 64 -7.04 3.37 6.70
CA LEU A 64 -7.61 2.83 5.45
C LEU A 64 -8.10 3.99 4.59
N TYR A 65 -7.85 3.91 3.29
CA TYR A 65 -8.26 4.92 2.31
C TYR A 65 -9.23 4.30 1.30
N PRO A 66 -10.32 4.98 0.94
CA PRO A 66 -11.19 4.52 -0.14
C PRO A 66 -10.47 4.63 -1.50
N PRO A 67 -10.85 3.81 -2.49
CA PRO A 67 -10.32 3.93 -3.84
C PRO A 67 -10.72 5.25 -4.50
N ILE A 68 -9.87 5.77 -5.39
CA ILE A 68 -10.17 7.03 -6.09
C ILE A 68 -11.18 6.76 -7.20
N GLY A 69 -12.33 7.44 -7.13
CA GLY A 69 -13.38 7.33 -8.16
C GLY A 69 -14.17 6.03 -8.14
N LYS A 70 -14.11 5.27 -7.03
CA LYS A 70 -14.95 4.10 -6.77
C LYS A 70 -15.51 4.20 -5.35
N GLU A 71 -16.59 3.47 -5.09
CA GLU A 71 -17.19 3.43 -3.75
C GLU A 71 -16.45 2.51 -2.79
N TYR A 72 -15.90 1.39 -3.29
CA TYR A 72 -15.28 0.36 -2.45
C TYR A 72 -14.17 -0.40 -3.17
N TRP A 73 -13.30 -1.02 -2.38
CA TRP A 73 -12.31 -1.97 -2.86
C TRP A 73 -12.92 -3.37 -3.02
N ASP A 74 -12.53 -4.07 -4.08
CA ASP A 74 -12.98 -5.44 -4.34
C ASP A 74 -11.77 -6.40 -4.41
N PHE A 75 -11.64 -7.24 -3.38
CA PHE A 75 -10.65 -8.30 -3.23
C PHE A 75 -11.13 -9.30 -2.18
N SER A 76 -10.54 -10.51 -2.15
CA SER A 76 -10.96 -11.51 -1.16
C SER A 76 -10.49 -11.17 0.25
N TYR A 77 -11.26 -11.64 1.25
CA TYR A 77 -10.89 -11.51 2.67
C TYR A 77 -9.51 -12.14 2.95
N GLU A 78 -9.20 -13.29 2.35
CA GLU A 78 -7.91 -13.95 2.53
C GLU A 78 -6.75 -13.08 1.99
N GLU A 79 -6.90 -12.49 0.80
CA GLU A 79 -5.90 -11.58 0.25
C GLU A 79 -5.68 -10.37 1.15
N PHE A 80 -6.77 -9.79 1.67
CA PHE A 80 -6.72 -8.68 2.63
C PHE A 80 -5.92 -9.06 3.88
N ILE A 81 -6.27 -10.15 4.56
CA ILE A 81 -5.56 -10.56 5.78
C ILE A 81 -4.08 -10.88 5.50
N GLN A 82 -3.78 -11.53 4.38
CA GLN A 82 -2.41 -11.88 4.03
C GLN A 82 -1.55 -10.65 3.75
N ILE A 83 -2.07 -9.62 3.07
CA ILE A 83 -1.29 -8.41 2.79
C ILE A 83 -0.99 -7.63 4.08
N PHE A 84 -1.95 -7.53 4.99
CA PHE A 84 -1.73 -6.88 6.29
C PHE A 84 -0.72 -7.62 7.17
N LYS A 85 -0.77 -8.96 7.19
CA LYS A 85 0.25 -9.77 7.88
C LYS A 85 1.65 -9.51 7.33
N LYS A 86 1.81 -9.43 6.01
CA LYS A 86 3.09 -9.11 5.36
C LYS A 86 3.55 -7.69 5.68
N ALA A 87 2.64 -6.71 5.60
CA ALA A 87 2.94 -5.31 5.91
C ALA A 87 3.40 -5.14 7.37
N LYS A 88 2.71 -5.75 8.32
CA LYS A 88 3.11 -5.77 9.74
C LYS A 88 4.51 -6.37 9.93
N LYS A 89 4.77 -7.52 9.31
CA LYS A 89 6.08 -8.17 9.40
C LYS A 89 7.20 -7.26 8.86
N LEU A 90 6.96 -6.66 7.70
CA LEU A 90 7.91 -5.74 7.06
C LEU A 90 8.19 -4.52 7.95
N LEU A 91 7.14 -3.92 8.50
CA LEU A 91 7.24 -2.76 9.39
C LEU A 91 8.11 -3.04 10.63
N ILE A 92 7.89 -4.20 11.26
CA ILE A 92 8.68 -4.62 12.44
C ILE A 92 10.14 -4.82 12.05
N GLN A 93 10.42 -5.45 10.90
CA GLN A 93 11.79 -5.69 10.43
C GLN A 93 12.51 -4.37 10.14
N SER A 94 11.88 -3.46 9.40
CA SER A 94 12.48 -2.17 9.03
C SER A 94 12.85 -1.30 10.23
N ASN A 95 12.15 -1.44 11.35
CA ASN A 95 12.48 -0.71 12.59
C ASN A 95 13.51 -1.42 13.48
N GLN A 96 13.74 -2.72 13.28
CA GLN A 96 14.87 -3.42 13.92
C GLN A 96 16.19 -3.05 13.24
N ASP A 97 16.18 -2.89 11.91
CA ASP A 97 17.37 -2.54 11.13
C ASP A 97 17.84 -1.07 11.34
N GLN A 98 17.03 -0.23 12.00
CA GLN A 98 17.37 1.17 12.34
C GLN A 98 17.97 1.35 13.75
N LYS A 99 18.03 0.30 14.58
CA LYS A 99 18.59 0.34 15.94
C LYS A 99 20.01 -0.20 15.99
#